data_AF-A0A172UDK6-F1
#
_entry.id   AF-A0A172UDK6-F1
#
_cell.length_a   1.000
_cell.length_b   1.000
_cell.length_c   1.000
_cell.angle_alpha   90.00
_cell.angle_beta   90.00
_cell.angle_gamma   90.00
#
_symmetry.space_group_name_H-M   'P 1'
#
loop_
_entity.id
_entity.type
_entity.pdbx_description
1 polymer ?
#
loop_
_entity_poly.entity_id
_entity_poly.type
_entity_poly.pdbx_seq_one_letter_code
_entity_poly.pdbx_strand_id
1 'polypeptide(L)'
;MKTDPPKPLILIVDDTPTNIQVLAENLIRDYRIKVAASGAAALEAIAAQGAPDLILLDVMMPEMDGYEVCRHLKADPQTSSIPVIFVTALNDASDEERGLNLGALDYITKPFYLPVVKARIRNHIRLKQATDMLEAMAWIDALTGIPNRRRFDQTLDSEWKRAQRNQTPLAAILADIDYFKAYNDRHGHGAGDECLKRVAGHMAAAASRPGDLAARYGGEEFVILLPETDTAGALSIAEQLRANIEAQHIPHRNSTVSDSITVSLGAAALVPQPGQASTELLDAADRQLYSAKGAGRNCAR
;
A
#
# COMPACT_ATOMS: atom_id res chain seq x y z
N MET A 1 -0.90 -16.49 -20.85
CA MET A 1 -2.33 -16.17 -20.73
C MET A 1 -2.43 -14.98 -19.78
N LYS A 2 -2.73 -13.76 -20.25
CA LYS A 2 -3.02 -12.65 -19.33
C LYS A 2 -4.41 -12.93 -18.77
N THR A 3 -4.49 -13.27 -17.48
CA THR A 3 -5.76 -13.36 -16.76
C THR A 3 -6.38 -11.98 -16.75
N ASP A 4 -7.62 -11.85 -17.21
CA ASP A 4 -8.36 -10.59 -17.05
C ASP A 4 -8.37 -10.21 -15.56
N PRO A 5 -8.21 -8.92 -15.24
CA PRO A 5 -8.30 -8.47 -13.86
C PRO A 5 -9.67 -8.85 -13.28
N PRO A 6 -9.75 -9.18 -11.97
CA PRO A 6 -11.01 -9.54 -11.35
C PRO A 6 -12.03 -8.40 -11.49
N LYS A 7 -13.29 -8.74 -11.77
CA LYS A 7 -14.38 -7.77 -11.86
C LYS A 7 -14.50 -6.97 -10.55
N PRO A 8 -14.79 -5.65 -10.60
CA PRO A 8 -14.97 -4.83 -9.40
C PRO A 8 -16.08 -5.39 -8.50
N LEU A 9 -15.91 -5.24 -7.20
CA LEU A 9 -16.84 -5.65 -6.16
C LEU A 9 -17.75 -4.48 -5.75
N ILE A 10 -19.05 -4.64 -5.92
CA ILE A 10 -20.06 -3.70 -5.43
C ILE A 10 -20.75 -4.31 -4.21
N LEU A 11 -20.84 -3.53 -3.14
CA LEU A 11 -21.67 -3.85 -1.97
C LEU A 11 -23.00 -3.10 -2.09
N ILE A 12 -24.11 -3.83 -2.07
CA ILE A 12 -25.46 -3.27 -2.07
C ILE A 12 -26.00 -3.36 -0.64
N VAL A 13 -26.40 -2.23 -0.07
CA VAL A 13 -26.92 -2.13 1.29
C VAL A 13 -28.30 -1.50 1.23
N ASP A 14 -29.34 -2.27 1.53
CA ASP A 14 -30.74 -1.84 1.49
C ASP A 14 -31.55 -2.80 2.39
N ASP A 15 -32.49 -2.31 3.19
CA ASP A 15 -33.28 -3.16 4.09
C ASP A 15 -34.40 -3.92 3.35
N THR A 16 -34.69 -3.50 2.11
CA THR A 16 -35.79 -4.01 1.30
C THR A 16 -35.28 -5.06 0.30
N PRO A 17 -35.66 -6.35 0.44
CA PRO A 17 -35.13 -7.44 -0.39
C PRO A 17 -35.36 -7.26 -1.89
N THR A 18 -36.48 -6.63 -2.29
CA THR A 18 -36.80 -6.38 -3.69
C THR A 18 -35.84 -5.38 -4.34
N ASN A 19 -35.39 -4.35 -3.61
CA ASN A 19 -34.40 -3.39 -4.11
C ASN A 19 -33.05 -4.07 -4.34
N ILE A 20 -32.60 -4.87 -3.35
CA ILE A 20 -31.39 -5.68 -3.46
C ILE A 20 -31.47 -6.57 -4.70
N GLN A 21 -32.57 -7.30 -4.87
CA GLN A 21 -32.73 -8.24 -5.97
C GLN A 21 -32.66 -7.53 -7.33
N VAL A 22 -33.41 -6.44 -7.50
CA VAL A 22 -33.42 -5.66 -8.76
C VAL A 22 -32.02 -5.15 -9.11
N LEU A 23 -31.28 -4.58 -8.14
CA LEU A 23 -29.93 -4.08 -8.38
C LEU A 23 -28.95 -5.22 -8.65
N ALA A 24 -28.98 -6.29 -7.85
CA ALA A 24 -28.06 -7.42 -7.97
C ALA A 24 -28.21 -8.13 -9.33
N GLU A 25 -29.43 -8.48 -9.74
CA GLU A 25 -29.70 -9.17 -11.01
C GLU A 25 -29.23 -8.34 -12.22
N ASN A 26 -29.33 -7.02 -12.13
CA ASN A 26 -28.96 -6.13 -13.23
C ASN A 26 -27.46 -5.81 -13.28
N LEU A 27 -26.72 -6.03 -12.19
CA LEU A 27 -25.29 -5.67 -12.08
C LEU A 27 -24.35 -6.90 -12.06
N ILE A 28 -24.85 -8.10 -11.73
CA ILE A 28 -24.03 -9.32 -11.58
C ILE A 28 -23.29 -9.73 -12.87
N ARG A 29 -23.78 -9.32 -14.04
CA ARG A 29 -23.10 -9.58 -15.32
C ARG A 29 -21.76 -8.87 -15.40
N ASP A 30 -21.68 -7.64 -14.89
CA ASP A 30 -20.52 -6.76 -15.07
C ASP A 30 -19.65 -6.65 -13.81
N TYR A 31 -20.21 -6.95 -12.64
CA TYR A 31 -19.57 -6.76 -11.34
C TYR A 31 -19.74 -7.99 -10.44
N ARG A 32 -18.82 -8.14 -9.47
CA ARG A 32 -19.05 -9.02 -8.32
C ARG A 32 -19.98 -8.29 -7.36
N ILE A 33 -20.97 -8.97 -6.82
CA ILE A 33 -21.96 -8.37 -5.93
C ILE A 33 -21.87 -9.01 -4.54
N LYS A 34 -21.83 -8.16 -3.52
CA LYS A 34 -22.16 -8.51 -2.13
C LYS A 34 -23.38 -7.72 -1.70
N VAL A 35 -24.10 -8.25 -0.74
CA VAL A 35 -25.33 -7.64 -0.23
C VAL A 35 -25.29 -7.59 1.30
N ALA A 36 -25.89 -6.55 1.87
CA ALA A 36 -26.15 -6.42 3.29
C ALA A 36 -27.57 -5.86 3.49
N ALA A 37 -28.32 -6.41 4.44
CA ALA A 37 -29.69 -6.01 4.71
C ALA A 37 -29.82 -4.91 5.78
N SER A 38 -28.70 -4.41 6.31
CA SER A 38 -28.67 -3.35 7.32
C SER A 38 -27.31 -2.64 7.33
N GLY A 39 -27.27 -1.45 7.91
CA GLY A 39 -26.02 -0.70 8.11
C GLY A 39 -24.99 -1.47 8.95
N ALA A 40 -25.43 -2.11 10.03
CA ALA A 40 -24.56 -2.92 10.89
C ALA A 40 -23.93 -4.10 10.13
N ALA A 41 -24.73 -4.85 9.36
CA ALA A 41 -24.24 -5.96 8.55
C ALA A 41 -23.27 -5.49 7.45
N ALA A 42 -23.47 -4.29 6.90
CA ALA A 42 -22.56 -3.72 5.91
C ALA A 42 -21.17 -3.42 6.50
N LEU A 43 -21.12 -2.77 7.67
CA LEU A 43 -19.87 -2.47 8.37
C LEU A 43 -19.13 -3.75 8.78
N GLU A 44 -19.86 -4.75 9.30
CA GLU A 44 -19.28 -6.06 9.65
C GLU A 44 -18.70 -6.77 8.41
N ALA A 45 -19.43 -6.77 7.29
CA ALA A 45 -18.97 -7.40 6.05
C ALA A 45 -17.70 -6.73 5.49
N ILE A 46 -17.60 -5.41 5.58
CA ILE A 46 -16.41 -4.65 5.15
C ILE A 46 -15.21 -5.00 6.04
N ALA A 47 -15.41 -5.00 7.36
CA ALA A 47 -14.35 -5.34 8.31
C ALA A 47 -13.85 -6.78 8.17
N ALA A 48 -14.75 -7.74 7.95
CA ALA A 48 -14.41 -9.15 7.88
C ALA A 48 -13.86 -9.59 6.51
N GLN A 49 -14.34 -8.99 5.42
CA GLN A 49 -14.12 -9.51 4.07
C GLN A 49 -13.43 -8.52 3.11
N GLY A 50 -13.02 -7.35 3.61
CA GLY A 50 -12.29 -6.33 2.86
C GLY A 50 -13.19 -5.29 2.16
N ALA A 51 -12.56 -4.19 1.77
CA ALA A 51 -13.22 -3.04 1.16
C ALA A 51 -13.79 -3.37 -0.26
N PRO A 52 -15.07 -3.04 -0.53
CA PRO A 52 -15.61 -3.06 -1.89
C PRO A 52 -15.07 -1.89 -2.74
N ASP A 53 -15.21 -2.01 -4.06
CA ASP A 53 -14.86 -0.94 -5.00
C ASP A 53 -15.91 0.16 -5.06
N LEU A 54 -17.15 -0.13 -4.66
CA LEU A 54 -18.25 0.82 -4.59
C LEU A 54 -19.36 0.31 -3.66
N ILE A 55 -20.01 1.22 -2.94
CA ILE A 55 -21.17 0.92 -2.10
C ILE A 55 -22.40 1.63 -2.68
N LEU A 56 -23.47 0.87 -2.94
CA LEU A 56 -24.82 1.40 -3.11
C LEU A 56 -25.51 1.31 -1.76
N LEU A 57 -25.84 2.46 -1.16
CA LEU A 57 -26.29 2.53 0.23
C LEU A 57 -27.65 3.19 0.32
N ASP A 58 -28.67 2.44 0.75
CA ASP A 58 -29.96 3.02 1.08
C ASP A 58 -29.82 4.02 2.22
N VAL A 59 -30.48 5.16 2.08
CA VAL A 59 -30.53 6.18 3.13
C VAL A 59 -31.48 5.73 4.23
N MET A 60 -32.62 5.14 3.86
CA MET A 60 -33.70 4.82 4.79
C MET A 60 -33.59 3.37 5.24
N MET A 61 -32.94 3.13 6.38
CA MET A 61 -32.84 1.79 6.97
C MET A 61 -33.17 1.84 8.48
N PRO A 62 -33.70 0.74 9.06
CA PRO A 62 -33.94 0.64 10.49
C PRO A 62 -32.64 0.68 11.30
N GLU A 63 -32.75 1.18 12.54
CA GLU A 63 -31.68 1.26 13.56
C GLU A 63 -30.52 2.20 13.20
N MET A 64 -29.92 2.04 12.02
CA MET A 64 -28.82 2.83 11.50
C MET A 64 -29.12 3.26 10.07
N ASP A 65 -29.25 4.57 9.86
CA ASP A 65 -29.50 5.15 8.54
C ASP A 65 -28.24 5.13 7.66
N GLY A 66 -28.41 5.32 6.35
CA GLY A 66 -27.29 5.34 5.41
C GLY A 66 -26.30 6.48 5.68
N TYR A 67 -26.75 7.60 6.25
CA TYR A 67 -25.86 8.72 6.58
C TYR A 67 -24.91 8.37 7.72
N GLU A 68 -25.37 7.62 8.72
CA GLU A 68 -24.56 7.12 9.83
C GLU A 68 -23.55 6.08 9.36
N VAL A 69 -23.96 5.13 8.53
CA VAL A 69 -23.03 4.18 7.87
C VAL A 69 -21.95 4.95 7.09
N CYS A 70 -22.33 5.93 6.27
CA CYS A 70 -21.38 6.73 5.51
C CYS A 70 -20.40 7.47 6.43
N ARG A 71 -20.89 8.05 7.54
CA ARG A 71 -20.04 8.72 8.54
C ARG A 71 -19.01 7.76 9.14
N HIS A 72 -19.41 6.54 9.50
CA HIS A 72 -18.48 5.53 10.00
C HIS A 72 -17.39 5.18 8.98
N LEU A 73 -17.77 4.99 7.71
CA LEU A 73 -16.83 4.70 6.63
C LEU A 73 -15.86 5.86 6.39
N LYS A 74 -16.34 7.12 6.40
CA LYS A 74 -15.49 8.28 6.15
C LYS A 74 -14.56 8.63 7.33
N ALA A 75 -14.90 8.22 8.55
CA ALA A 75 -14.08 8.44 9.73
C ALA A 75 -12.88 7.47 9.83
N ASP A 76 -12.95 6.29 9.22
CA ASP A 76 -11.88 5.29 9.27
C ASP A 76 -10.93 5.42 8.06
N PRO A 77 -9.62 5.67 8.26
CA PRO A 77 -8.64 5.77 7.17
C PRO A 77 -8.59 4.55 6.23
N GLN A 78 -8.99 3.36 6.69
CA GLN A 78 -9.01 2.14 5.86
C GLN A 78 -10.21 2.07 4.92
N THR A 79 -11.29 2.81 5.21
CA THR A 79 -12.55 2.74 4.45
C THR A 79 -12.99 4.08 3.87
N SER A 80 -12.33 5.18 4.24
CA SER A 80 -12.70 6.54 3.82
C SER A 80 -12.62 6.78 2.32
N SER A 81 -11.77 6.03 1.61
CA SER A 81 -11.61 6.09 0.15
C SER A 81 -12.68 5.32 -0.63
N ILE A 82 -13.52 4.51 0.03
CA ILE A 82 -14.57 3.74 -0.65
C ILE A 82 -15.63 4.71 -1.18
N PRO A 83 -15.96 4.68 -2.50
CA PRO A 83 -17.00 5.54 -3.05
C PRO A 83 -18.37 5.02 -2.64
N VAL A 84 -19.18 5.92 -2.07
CA VAL A 84 -20.55 5.65 -1.62
C VAL A 84 -21.50 6.41 -2.53
N ILE A 85 -22.46 5.69 -3.12
CA ILE A 85 -23.60 6.27 -3.82
C ILE A 85 -24.84 6.01 -2.97
N PHE A 86 -25.51 7.08 -2.55
CA PHE A 86 -26.76 6.94 -1.82
C PHE A 86 -27.88 6.48 -2.75
N VAL A 87 -28.73 5.60 -2.24
CA VAL A 87 -30.00 5.27 -2.85
C VAL A 87 -31.08 5.88 -1.98
N THR A 88 -31.91 6.75 -2.55
CA THR A 88 -32.85 7.54 -1.76
C THR A 88 -34.24 7.56 -2.39
N ALA A 89 -35.27 7.56 -1.54
CA ALA A 89 -36.64 7.89 -1.93
C ALA A 89 -36.95 9.40 -1.74
N LEU A 90 -36.02 10.15 -1.14
CA LEU A 90 -36.13 11.57 -0.85
C LEU A 90 -35.80 12.36 -2.12
N ASN A 91 -36.72 13.23 -2.54
CA ASN A 91 -36.56 14.13 -3.67
C ASN A 91 -36.30 15.59 -3.23
N ASP A 92 -35.93 15.80 -1.95
CA ASP A 92 -35.60 17.14 -1.44
C ASP A 92 -34.11 17.44 -1.64
N ALA A 93 -33.80 18.61 -2.19
CA ALA A 93 -32.45 19.07 -2.43
C ALA A 93 -31.63 19.15 -1.12
N SER A 94 -32.29 19.35 0.03
CA SER A 94 -31.62 19.38 1.33
C SER A 94 -31.01 18.04 1.73
N ASP A 95 -31.64 16.92 1.35
CA ASP A 95 -31.17 15.57 1.69
C ASP A 95 -30.00 15.14 0.80
N GLU A 96 -30.01 15.59 -0.46
CA GLU A 96 -28.88 15.45 -1.39
C GLU A 96 -27.66 16.25 -0.92
N GLU A 97 -27.88 17.52 -0.56
CA GLU A 97 -26.82 18.39 -0.03
C GLU A 97 -26.19 17.80 1.23
N ARG A 98 -27.02 17.30 2.16
CA ARG A 98 -26.54 16.61 3.36
C ARG A 98 -25.65 15.41 3.02
N GLY A 99 -26.07 14.59 2.05
CA GLY A 99 -25.31 13.41 1.64
C GLY A 99 -23.95 13.74 1.02
N LEU A 100 -23.91 14.73 0.14
CA LEU A 100 -22.68 15.20 -0.49
C LEU A 100 -21.71 15.80 0.54
N ASN A 101 -22.22 16.61 1.48
CA ASN A 101 -21.41 17.20 2.55
C ASN A 101 -20.86 16.14 3.54
N LEU A 102 -21.50 14.98 3.65
CA LEU A 102 -20.99 13.84 4.43
C LEU A 102 -19.92 13.03 3.68
N GLY A 103 -19.64 13.34 2.41
CA GLY A 103 -18.63 12.68 1.60
C GLY A 103 -19.16 11.56 0.70
N ALA A 104 -20.47 11.48 0.49
CA ALA A 104 -21.00 10.65 -0.59
C ALA A 104 -20.61 11.22 -1.95
N LEU A 105 -20.38 10.32 -2.90
CA LEU A 105 -19.92 10.69 -4.22
C LEU A 105 -21.09 11.08 -5.14
N ASP A 106 -22.25 10.48 -4.90
CA ASP A 106 -23.43 10.64 -5.76
C ASP A 106 -24.69 10.08 -5.08
N TYR A 107 -25.84 10.23 -5.75
CA TYR A 107 -27.11 9.63 -5.35
C TYR A 107 -27.89 9.04 -6.53
N ILE A 108 -28.79 8.10 -6.21
CA ILE A 108 -29.72 7.43 -7.11
C ILE A 108 -31.11 7.51 -6.47
N THR A 109 -32.06 8.11 -7.18
CA THR A 109 -33.45 8.20 -6.75
C THR A 109 -34.21 6.90 -7.02
N LYS A 110 -35.07 6.48 -6.09
CA LYS A 110 -36.07 5.43 -6.27
C LYS A 110 -37.36 6.04 -6.90
N PRO A 111 -38.03 5.37 -7.86
CA PRO A 111 -37.73 4.05 -8.44
C PRO A 111 -36.53 4.07 -9.41
N PHE A 112 -35.82 2.95 -9.50
CA PHE A 112 -34.59 2.84 -10.28
C PHE A 112 -34.82 2.93 -11.79
N TYR A 113 -34.16 3.91 -12.44
CA TYR A 113 -33.94 3.85 -13.87
C TYR A 113 -32.60 3.18 -14.16
N LEU A 114 -32.63 1.86 -14.38
CA LEU A 114 -31.43 1.00 -14.50
C LEU A 114 -30.36 1.49 -15.48
N PRO A 115 -30.69 2.07 -16.66
CA PRO A 115 -29.67 2.64 -17.53
C PRO A 115 -28.84 3.75 -16.87
N VAL A 116 -29.47 4.61 -16.07
CA VAL A 116 -28.78 5.68 -15.32
C VAL A 116 -27.98 5.09 -14.15
N VAL A 117 -28.53 4.12 -13.41
CA VAL A 117 -27.81 3.42 -12.33
C VAL A 117 -26.50 2.82 -12.86
N LYS A 118 -26.58 2.07 -13.97
CA LYS A 118 -25.41 1.47 -14.63
C LYS A 118 -24.40 2.52 -15.09
N ALA A 119 -24.87 3.63 -15.65
CA ALA A 119 -24.01 4.72 -16.09
C ALA A 119 -23.26 5.37 -14.92
N ARG A 120 -23.95 5.68 -13.82
CA ARG A 120 -23.35 6.25 -12.60
C ARG A 120 -22.31 5.31 -12.00
N ILE A 121 -22.66 4.05 -11.78
CA ILE A 121 -21.75 3.03 -11.25
C ILE A 121 -20.51 2.90 -12.12
N ARG A 122 -20.68 2.77 -13.43
CA ARG A 122 -19.56 2.65 -14.38
C ARG A 122 -18.63 3.86 -14.32
N ASN A 123 -19.18 5.07 -14.25
CA ASN A 123 -18.37 6.30 -14.21
C ASN A 123 -17.55 6.37 -12.91
N HIS A 124 -18.16 6.07 -11.78
CA HIS A 124 -17.49 6.12 -10.47
C HIS A 124 -16.47 5.01 -10.29
N ILE A 125 -16.75 3.80 -10.79
CA ILE A 125 -15.75 2.72 -10.82
C ILE A 125 -14.56 3.09 -11.71
N ARG A 126 -14.79 3.68 -12.89
CA ARG A 126 -13.69 4.13 -13.75
C ARG A 126 -12.85 5.22 -13.09
N LEU A 127 -13.50 6.17 -12.40
CA LEU A 127 -12.81 7.21 -11.67
C LEU A 127 -11.96 6.63 -10.54
N LYS A 128 -12.53 5.70 -9.75
CA LYS A 128 -11.78 4.97 -8.73
C LYS A 128 -10.59 4.24 -9.33
N GLN A 129 -10.79 3.45 -10.39
CA GLN A 129 -9.72 2.71 -11.05
C GLN A 129 -8.62 3.62 -11.59
N ALA A 130 -8.96 4.78 -12.16
CA ALA A 130 -7.99 5.76 -12.61
C ALA A 130 -7.21 6.37 -11.43
N THR A 131 -7.89 6.65 -10.33
CA THR A 131 -7.28 7.15 -9.09
C THR A 131 -6.34 6.11 -8.49
N ASP A 132 -6.80 4.87 -8.34
CA ASP A 132 -6.01 3.73 -7.86
C ASP A 132 -4.79 3.50 -8.79
N MET A 133 -4.92 3.69 -10.10
CA MET A 133 -3.82 3.58 -11.06
C MET A 133 -2.80 4.71 -10.92
N LEU A 134 -3.26 5.95 -10.70
CA LEU A 134 -2.38 7.08 -10.39
C LEU A 134 -1.66 6.89 -9.04
N GLU A 135 -2.36 6.36 -8.04
CA GLU A 135 -1.78 6.01 -6.74
C GLU A 135 -0.76 4.87 -6.88
N ALA A 136 -1.04 3.87 -7.71
CA ALA A 136 -0.11 2.78 -8.00
C ALA A 136 1.15 3.29 -8.73
N MET A 137 1.02 4.27 -9.63
CA MET A 137 2.17 4.98 -10.20
C MET A 137 2.95 5.73 -9.12
N ALA A 138 2.27 6.23 -8.08
CA ALA A 138 2.88 6.88 -6.93
C ALA A 138 3.47 5.89 -5.90
N TRP A 139 3.50 4.58 -6.15
CA TRP A 139 4.15 3.58 -5.29
C TRP A 139 5.54 3.16 -5.76
N ILE A 140 5.89 3.47 -7.01
CA ILE A 140 7.19 3.13 -7.59
C ILE A 140 8.07 4.37 -7.62
N ASP A 141 9.36 4.22 -7.30
CA ASP A 141 10.35 5.26 -7.50
C ASP A 141 10.65 5.40 -8.99
N ALA A 142 10.43 6.60 -9.53
CA ALA A 142 10.50 6.86 -10.97
C ALA A 142 11.90 6.65 -11.57
N LEU A 143 12.96 6.75 -10.77
CA LEU A 143 14.32 6.57 -11.24
C LEU A 143 14.72 5.08 -11.28
N THR A 144 14.44 4.37 -10.18
CA THR A 144 14.97 3.02 -9.94
C THR A 144 14.01 1.90 -10.31
N GLY A 145 12.71 2.19 -10.44
CA GLY A 145 11.68 1.21 -10.81
C GLY A 145 11.28 0.24 -9.71
N ILE A 146 11.86 0.35 -8.51
CA ILE A 146 11.45 -0.40 -7.31
C ILE A 146 10.44 0.43 -6.50
N PRO A 147 9.69 -0.18 -5.56
CA PRO A 147 8.85 0.53 -4.61
C PRO A 147 9.53 1.75 -3.96
N ASN A 148 8.77 2.80 -3.68
CA ASN A 148 9.26 3.99 -2.99
C ASN A 148 8.98 3.93 -1.48
N ARG A 149 9.47 4.92 -0.74
CA ARG A 149 9.27 5.06 0.71
C ARG A 149 7.80 4.95 1.13
N ARG A 150 6.87 5.59 0.42
CA ARG A 150 5.45 5.54 0.76
C ARG A 150 4.90 4.11 0.70
N ARG A 151 5.27 3.36 -0.34
CA ARG A 151 4.88 1.96 -0.47
C ARG A 151 5.50 1.10 0.62
N PHE A 152 6.75 1.37 0.98
CA PHE A 152 7.42 0.70 2.09
C PHE A 152 6.71 0.95 3.43
N ASP A 153 6.45 2.21 3.80
CA ASP A 153 5.83 2.56 5.09
C ASP A 153 4.46 1.88 5.25
N GLN A 154 3.63 1.88 4.19
CA GLN A 154 2.35 1.16 4.18
C GLN A 154 2.52 -0.36 4.37
N THR A 155 3.52 -0.95 3.72
CA THR A 155 3.75 -2.40 3.79
C THR A 155 4.26 -2.79 5.17
N LEU A 156 5.18 -2.00 5.73
CA LEU A 156 5.70 -2.15 7.08
C LEU A 156 4.57 -2.17 8.11
N ASP A 157 3.64 -1.21 8.05
CA ASP A 157 2.51 -1.16 8.99
C ASP A 157 1.59 -2.38 8.88
N SER A 158 1.35 -2.86 7.65
CA SER A 158 0.51 -4.04 7.42
C SER A 158 1.18 -5.33 7.91
N GLU A 159 2.47 -5.51 7.62
CA GLU A 159 3.23 -6.70 8.03
C GLU A 159 3.56 -6.67 9.52
N TRP A 160 3.72 -5.49 10.14
CA TRP A 160 3.87 -5.35 11.59
C TRP A 160 2.67 -5.92 12.34
N LYS A 161 1.45 -5.53 11.93
CA LYS A 161 0.20 -6.05 12.51
C LYS A 161 0.06 -7.56 12.29
N ARG A 162 0.44 -8.05 11.12
CA ARG A 162 0.41 -9.48 10.79
C ARG A 162 1.40 -10.28 11.66
N ALA A 163 2.63 -9.81 11.78
CA ALA A 163 3.68 -10.42 12.59
C ALA A 163 3.32 -10.41 14.07
N GLN A 164 2.74 -9.31 14.59
CA GLN A 164 2.20 -9.22 15.95
C GLN A 164 1.13 -10.29 16.21
N ARG A 165 0.16 -10.43 15.29
CA ARG A 165 -0.92 -11.41 15.43
C ARG A 165 -0.39 -12.85 15.41
N ASN A 166 0.56 -13.12 14.53
CA ASN A 166 1.09 -14.47 14.31
C ASN A 166 2.27 -14.81 15.25
N GLN A 167 2.75 -13.85 16.02
CA GLN A 167 3.96 -13.95 16.85
C GLN A 167 5.18 -14.43 16.04
N THR A 168 5.32 -13.90 14.82
CA THR A 168 6.44 -14.19 13.91
C THR A 168 7.40 -13.01 13.85
N PRO A 169 8.70 -13.24 13.56
CA PRO A 169 9.66 -12.16 13.42
C PRO A 169 9.42 -11.37 12.13
N LEU A 170 9.68 -10.08 12.16
CA LEU A 170 9.74 -9.19 11.02
C LEU A 170 11.10 -8.50 11.02
N ALA A 171 11.81 -8.59 9.89
CA ALA A 171 13.13 -7.96 9.74
C ALA A 171 13.12 -6.81 8.73
N ALA A 172 14.01 -5.87 8.95
CA ALA A 172 14.31 -4.78 8.03
C ALA A 172 15.83 -4.67 7.83
N ILE A 173 16.23 -4.38 6.58
CA ILE A 173 17.62 -4.07 6.21
C ILE A 173 17.61 -2.66 5.63
N LEU A 174 18.31 -1.72 6.27
CA LEU A 174 18.61 -0.41 5.69
C LEU A 174 19.98 -0.45 5.02
N ALA A 175 20.07 0.10 3.83
CA ALA A 175 21.31 0.15 3.04
C ALA A 175 21.56 1.58 2.56
N ASP A 176 22.82 1.99 2.60
CA ASP A 176 23.28 3.30 2.14
C ASP A 176 24.52 3.13 1.26
N ILE A 177 24.56 3.84 0.13
CA ILE A 177 25.70 3.80 -0.78
C ILE A 177 26.84 4.64 -0.22
N ASP A 178 27.98 3.99 0.02
CA ASP A 178 29.13 4.64 0.64
C ASP A 178 29.71 5.74 -0.26
N TYR A 179 29.80 6.94 0.31
CA TYR A 179 30.37 8.12 -0.36
C TYR A 179 29.71 8.46 -1.70
N PHE A 180 28.40 8.26 -1.83
CA PHE A 180 27.68 8.52 -3.08
C PHE A 180 27.72 9.99 -3.52
N LYS A 181 27.69 10.94 -2.58
CA LYS A 181 27.93 12.36 -2.90
C LYS A 181 29.26 12.58 -3.62
N ALA A 182 30.36 12.01 -3.13
CA ALA A 182 31.68 12.12 -3.75
C ALA A 182 31.73 11.44 -5.13
N TYR A 183 30.97 10.35 -5.31
CA TYR A 183 30.80 9.71 -6.61
C TYR A 183 30.10 10.65 -7.60
N ASN A 184 28.99 11.28 -7.20
CA ASN A 184 28.27 12.26 -8.02
C ASN A 184 29.14 13.47 -8.39
N ASP A 185 29.88 14.01 -7.43
CA ASP A 185 30.77 15.16 -7.66
C ASP A 185 31.85 14.85 -8.71
N ARG A 186 32.29 13.58 -8.80
CA ARG A 186 33.34 13.14 -9.73
C ARG A 186 32.82 12.70 -11.10
N HIS A 187 31.71 11.97 -11.12
CA HIS A 187 31.19 11.28 -12.32
C HIS A 187 29.94 11.95 -12.91
N GLY A 188 29.38 12.94 -12.21
CA GLY A 188 28.16 13.64 -12.60
C GLY A 188 26.88 12.88 -12.22
N HIS A 189 25.79 13.63 -12.07
CA HIS A 189 24.49 13.09 -11.64
C HIS A 189 23.95 11.97 -12.54
N GLY A 190 24.17 12.04 -13.86
CA GLY A 190 23.72 10.97 -14.77
C GLY A 190 24.40 9.62 -14.50
N ALA A 191 25.69 9.62 -14.11
CA ALA A 191 26.37 8.40 -13.69
C ALA A 191 25.89 7.93 -12.30
N GLY A 192 25.53 8.87 -11.43
CA GLY A 192 24.83 8.61 -10.17
C GLY A 192 23.52 7.87 -10.37
N ASP A 193 22.69 8.37 -11.27
CA ASP A 193 21.39 7.79 -11.62
C ASP A 193 21.51 6.34 -12.11
N GLU A 194 22.49 6.07 -12.97
CA GLU A 194 22.77 4.69 -13.42
C GLU A 194 23.30 3.80 -12.30
N CYS A 195 24.10 4.35 -11.37
CA CYS A 195 24.54 3.61 -10.18
C CYS A 195 23.35 3.25 -9.28
N LEU A 196 22.43 4.19 -9.03
CA LEU A 196 21.22 3.96 -8.24
C LEU A 196 20.33 2.89 -8.85
N LYS A 197 20.14 2.90 -10.18
CA LYS A 197 19.38 1.86 -10.89
C LYS A 197 19.99 0.47 -10.73
N ARG A 198 21.33 0.36 -10.82
CA ARG A 198 22.03 -0.92 -10.62
C ARG A 198 21.88 -1.43 -9.20
N VAL A 199 22.12 -0.57 -8.21
CA VAL A 199 21.95 -0.91 -6.79
C VAL A 199 20.52 -1.37 -6.52
N ALA A 200 19.52 -0.62 -7.02
CA ALA A 200 18.11 -0.99 -6.90
C ALA A 200 17.78 -2.37 -7.50
N GLY A 201 18.37 -2.71 -8.64
CA GLY A 201 18.24 -4.04 -9.24
C GLY A 201 18.75 -5.15 -8.30
N HIS A 202 19.86 -4.92 -7.61
CA HIS A 202 20.38 -5.85 -6.59
C HIS A 202 19.50 -5.91 -5.35
N MET A 203 18.97 -4.77 -4.88
CA MET A 203 17.99 -4.74 -3.79
C MET A 203 16.76 -5.60 -4.12
N ALA A 204 16.19 -5.41 -5.32
CA ALA A 204 15.04 -6.16 -5.78
C ALA A 204 15.33 -7.67 -5.94
N ALA A 205 16.52 -8.03 -6.42
CA ALA A 205 16.91 -9.44 -6.54
C ALA A 205 17.11 -10.12 -5.18
N ALA A 206 17.54 -9.37 -4.15
CA ALA A 206 17.67 -9.88 -2.78
C ALA A 206 16.30 -10.13 -2.11
N ALA A 207 15.29 -9.32 -2.44
CA ALA A 207 13.90 -9.51 -2.03
C ALA A 207 13.20 -10.59 -2.87
N SER A 208 13.64 -11.84 -2.71
CA SER A 208 13.28 -12.95 -3.61
C SER A 208 12.01 -13.72 -3.23
N ARG A 209 11.53 -13.60 -1.99
CA ARG A 209 10.39 -14.39 -1.49
C ARG A 209 9.07 -13.65 -1.66
N PRO A 210 7.94 -14.37 -1.81
CA PRO A 210 6.62 -13.77 -1.71
C PRO A 210 6.45 -13.08 -0.35
N GLY A 211 6.26 -11.77 -0.35
CA GLY A 211 6.14 -10.96 0.86
C GLY A 211 7.36 -10.08 1.15
N ASP A 212 8.53 -10.39 0.60
CA ASP A 212 9.68 -9.49 0.68
C ASP A 212 9.39 -8.21 -0.12
N LEU A 213 9.89 -7.07 0.37
CA LEU A 213 9.75 -5.79 -0.32
C LEU A 213 11.07 -5.02 -0.28
N ALA A 214 11.67 -4.80 -1.44
CA ALA A 214 12.76 -3.84 -1.61
C ALA A 214 12.19 -2.48 -2.03
N ALA A 215 12.69 -1.40 -1.44
CA ALA A 215 12.27 -0.04 -1.77
C ALA A 215 13.42 0.96 -1.73
N ARG A 216 13.29 2.06 -2.49
CA ARG A 216 14.15 3.24 -2.33
C ARG A 216 13.58 4.13 -1.24
N TYR A 217 14.33 4.31 -0.16
CA TYR A 217 13.88 5.00 1.04
C TYR A 217 14.08 6.52 0.94
N GLY A 218 15.18 6.97 0.31
CA GLY A 218 15.42 8.38 0.02
C GLY A 218 16.83 8.61 -0.50
N GLY A 219 17.01 9.50 -1.49
CA GLY A 219 18.35 9.81 -2.01
C GLY A 219 19.13 8.55 -2.45
N GLU A 220 20.18 8.21 -1.69
CA GLU A 220 21.06 7.05 -1.85
C GLU A 220 20.76 5.87 -0.89
N GLU A 221 19.67 5.98 -0.13
CA GLU A 221 19.22 5.01 0.87
C GLU A 221 18.15 4.06 0.31
N PHE A 222 18.30 2.80 0.64
CA PHE A 222 17.41 1.70 0.26
C PHE A 222 17.01 0.88 1.48
N VAL A 223 15.90 0.17 1.36
CA VAL A 223 15.38 -0.67 2.44
C VAL A 223 14.84 -1.99 1.90
N ILE A 224 14.99 -3.07 2.67
CA ILE A 224 14.31 -4.35 2.43
C ILE A 224 13.49 -4.71 3.66
N LEU A 225 12.21 -5.01 3.48
CA LEU A 225 11.34 -5.64 4.48
C LEU A 225 11.28 -7.15 4.24
N LEU A 226 11.46 -7.93 5.31
CA LEU A 226 11.54 -9.39 5.27
C LEU A 226 10.60 -9.99 6.32
N PRO A 227 9.34 -10.30 5.97
CA PRO A 227 8.43 -11.03 6.84
C PRO A 227 8.98 -12.40 7.24
N GLU A 228 8.64 -12.85 8.45
CA GLU A 228 8.96 -14.19 8.96
C GLU A 228 10.46 -14.50 8.92
N THR A 229 11.29 -13.48 9.11
CA THR A 229 12.76 -13.57 9.04
C THR A 229 13.38 -13.04 10.34
N ASP A 230 14.28 -13.82 10.94
CA ASP A 230 15.01 -13.45 12.15
C ASP A 230 16.28 -12.64 11.84
N THR A 231 16.98 -12.20 12.89
CA THR A 231 18.18 -11.36 12.76
C THR A 231 19.29 -12.07 11.97
N ALA A 232 19.47 -13.38 12.17
CA ALA A 232 20.50 -14.15 11.48
C ALA A 232 20.21 -14.26 9.97
N GLY A 233 18.95 -14.52 9.61
CA GLY A 233 18.50 -14.53 8.22
C GLY A 233 18.64 -13.16 7.55
N ALA A 234 18.24 -12.09 8.24
CA ALA A 234 18.39 -10.72 7.74
C ALA A 234 19.85 -10.33 7.52
N LEU A 235 20.75 -10.66 8.46
CA LEU A 235 22.17 -10.38 8.34
C LEU A 235 22.82 -11.17 7.20
N SER A 236 22.41 -12.43 7.00
CA SER A 236 22.87 -13.26 5.88
C SER A 236 22.50 -12.64 4.53
N ILE A 237 21.26 -12.17 4.38
CA ILE A 237 20.79 -11.48 3.17
C ILE A 237 21.55 -10.15 2.98
N ALA A 238 21.77 -9.39 4.05
CA ALA A 238 22.50 -8.14 4.00
C ALA A 238 23.96 -8.32 3.53
N GLU A 239 24.66 -9.32 4.06
CA GLU A 239 26.04 -9.61 3.66
C GLU A 239 26.13 -10.12 2.22
N GLN A 240 25.18 -10.98 1.80
CA GLN A 240 25.13 -11.42 0.41
C GLN A 240 24.88 -10.25 -0.55
N LEU A 241 23.98 -9.34 -0.19
CA LEU A 241 23.70 -8.13 -0.96
C LEU A 241 24.93 -7.22 -1.05
N ARG A 242 25.64 -7.00 0.06
CA ARG A 242 26.89 -6.24 0.10
C ARG A 242 27.93 -6.80 -0.87
N ALA A 243 28.21 -8.10 -0.76
CA ALA A 243 29.18 -8.78 -1.61
C ALA A 243 28.78 -8.73 -3.10
N ASN A 244 27.49 -8.88 -3.41
CA ASN A 244 26.99 -8.82 -4.78
C ASN A 244 27.16 -7.43 -5.41
N ILE A 245 26.94 -6.36 -4.65
CA ILE A 245 27.12 -4.99 -5.11
C ILE A 245 28.61 -4.68 -5.31
N GLU A 246 29.46 -5.05 -4.34
CA GLU A 246 30.91 -4.88 -4.45
C GLU A 246 31.48 -5.61 -5.69
N ALA A 247 30.99 -6.82 -5.96
CA ALA A 247 31.37 -7.62 -7.12
C ALA A 247 30.98 -7.01 -8.48
N GLN A 248 30.16 -5.95 -8.51
CA GLN A 248 29.89 -5.22 -9.75
C GLN A 248 31.06 -4.34 -10.20
N HIS A 249 32.05 -4.10 -9.33
CA HIS A 249 33.25 -3.31 -9.63
C HIS A 249 32.94 -1.94 -10.28
N ILE A 250 31.86 -1.27 -9.84
CA ILE A 250 31.50 0.06 -10.34
C ILE A 250 32.57 1.05 -9.87
N PRO A 251 33.36 1.69 -10.75
CA PRO A 251 34.53 2.45 -10.32
C PRO A 251 34.19 3.67 -9.45
N HIS A 252 34.82 3.80 -8.28
CA HIS A 252 34.70 4.95 -7.38
C HIS A 252 36.07 5.36 -6.80
N ARG A 253 36.89 6.00 -7.64
CA ARG A 253 38.29 6.35 -7.30
C ARG A 253 38.45 7.41 -6.21
N ASN A 254 37.35 8.04 -5.80
CA ASN A 254 37.33 9.08 -4.77
C ASN A 254 36.84 8.54 -3.42
N SER A 255 36.46 7.25 -3.35
CA SER A 255 36.12 6.60 -2.09
C SER A 255 37.38 6.29 -1.29
N THR A 256 37.31 6.47 0.03
CA THR A 256 38.39 6.08 0.95
C THR A 256 38.23 4.64 1.44
N VAL A 257 37.23 3.91 0.96
CA VAL A 257 36.86 2.56 1.42
C VAL A 257 37.29 1.50 0.40
N SER A 258 37.03 1.76 -0.89
CA SER A 258 37.35 0.86 -2.00
C SER A 258 37.50 1.67 -3.29
N ASP A 259 38.19 1.13 -4.29
CA ASP A 259 38.21 1.68 -5.66
C ASP A 259 36.88 1.46 -6.41
N SER A 260 35.92 0.80 -5.77
CA SER A 260 34.57 0.55 -6.27
C SER A 260 33.48 1.10 -5.34
N ILE A 261 32.26 1.25 -5.87
CA ILE A 261 31.05 1.50 -5.07
C ILE A 261 30.86 0.34 -4.10
N THR A 262 30.61 0.70 -2.84
CA THR A 262 30.25 -0.22 -1.75
C THR A 262 28.99 0.27 -1.06
N VAL A 263 28.40 -0.58 -0.24
CA VAL A 263 27.24 -0.25 0.58
C VAL A 263 27.49 -0.61 2.04
N SER A 264 26.99 0.22 2.94
CA SER A 264 26.86 -0.11 4.36
C SER A 264 25.44 -0.55 4.64
N LEU A 265 25.26 -1.62 5.42
CA LEU A 265 23.92 -2.14 5.74
C LEU A 265 23.73 -2.32 7.25
N GLY A 266 22.54 -1.96 7.73
CA GLY A 266 22.07 -2.25 9.07
C GLY A 266 20.85 -3.17 9.02
N ALA A 267 20.93 -4.33 9.64
CA ALA A 267 19.87 -5.32 9.71
C ALA A 267 19.33 -5.43 11.15
N ALA A 268 18.00 -5.45 11.28
CA ALA A 268 17.34 -5.71 12.55
C ALA A 268 16.14 -6.61 12.34
N ALA A 269 15.78 -7.38 13.37
CA ALA A 269 14.55 -8.16 13.41
C ALA A 269 13.91 -8.03 14.79
N LEU A 270 12.58 -7.93 14.80
CA LEU A 270 11.77 -7.87 16.01
C LEU A 270 10.58 -8.80 15.88
N VAL A 271 10.10 -9.34 17.02
CA VAL A 271 8.78 -9.97 17.09
C VAL A 271 7.84 -8.93 17.72
N PRO A 272 6.94 -8.30 16.93
CA PRO A 272 6.13 -7.19 17.41
C PRO A 272 5.27 -7.53 18.64
N GLN A 273 5.29 -6.66 19.64
CA GLN A 273 4.45 -6.79 20.85
C GLN A 273 3.32 -5.75 20.86
N PRO A 274 2.20 -6.02 21.58
CA PRO A 274 1.14 -5.04 21.77
C PRO A 274 1.67 -3.72 22.34
N GLY A 275 1.27 -2.59 21.74
CA GLY A 275 1.68 -1.25 22.16
C GLY A 275 2.99 -0.73 21.56
N GLN A 276 3.74 -1.56 20.81
CA GLN A 276 4.92 -1.13 20.07
C GLN A 276 4.57 -0.55 18.70
N ALA A 277 5.33 0.46 18.28
CA ALA A 277 5.21 1.09 16.97
C ALA A 277 6.09 0.36 15.94
N SER A 278 5.63 0.29 14.69
CA SER A 278 6.36 -0.30 13.57
C SER A 278 7.71 0.41 13.30
N THR A 279 7.80 1.70 13.65
CA THR A 279 9.01 2.51 13.54
C THR A 279 10.17 1.99 14.41
N GLU A 280 9.89 1.26 15.49
CA GLU A 280 10.94 0.70 16.36
C GLU A 280 11.88 -0.26 15.61
N LEU A 281 11.36 -0.97 14.60
CA LEU A 281 12.16 -1.84 13.73
C LEU A 281 13.13 -1.04 12.86
N LEU A 282 12.66 0.07 12.28
CA LEU A 282 13.48 0.96 11.47
C LEU A 282 14.56 1.62 12.33
N ASP A 283 14.21 2.11 13.52
CA ASP A 283 15.17 2.71 14.44
C ASP A 283 16.25 1.70 14.84
N ALA A 284 15.90 0.42 14.97
CA ALA A 284 16.87 -0.64 15.24
C ALA A 284 17.81 -0.89 14.06
N ALA A 285 17.28 -0.96 12.83
CA ALA A 285 18.09 -1.11 11.62
C ALA A 285 19.00 0.11 11.39
N ASP A 286 18.51 1.33 11.67
CA ASP A 286 19.27 2.57 11.50
C ASP A 286 20.46 2.63 12.46
N ARG A 287 20.27 2.20 13.72
CA ARG A 287 21.39 2.07 14.67
C ARG A 287 22.47 1.09 14.17
N GLN A 288 22.08 -0.01 13.52
CA GLN A 288 23.06 -0.93 12.93
C GLN A 288 23.74 -0.32 11.69
N LEU A 289 23.01 0.42 10.85
CA LEU A 289 23.59 1.12 9.71
C LEU A 289 24.61 2.18 10.15
N TYR A 290 24.29 2.94 11.20
CA TYR A 290 25.21 3.88 11.82
C TYR A 290 26.46 3.18 12.34
N SER A 291 26.31 2.02 13.00
CA SER A 291 27.41 1.16 13.45
C SER A 291 28.28 0.67 12.27
N ALA A 292 27.67 0.27 11.15
CA ALA A 292 28.38 -0.17 9.95
C ALA A 292 29.23 0.98 9.35
N LYS A 293 28.66 2.18 9.24
CA LYS A 293 29.40 3.37 8.78
C LYS A 293 30.55 3.71 9.73
N GLY A 294 30.34 3.60 11.03
CA GLY A 294 31.37 3.81 12.06
C GLY A 294 32.49 2.77 12.07
N ALA A 295 32.20 1.55 11.62
CA ALA A 295 33.16 0.45 11.54
C ALA A 295 34.08 0.49 10.31
N GLY A 296 33.99 1.55 9.49
CA GLY A 296 34.78 1.68 8.26
C GLY A 296 33.99 1.45 6.98
N ARG A 297 32.65 1.35 7.04
CA ARG A 297 31.74 1.14 5.89
C ARG A 297 31.94 -0.22 5.24
N ASN A 298 31.30 -0.47 4.08
CA ASN A 298 31.36 -1.73 3.33
C ASN A 298 31.21 -2.97 4.22
N CYS A 299 30.20 -2.97 5.09
CA CYS A 299 29.87 -4.10 5.95
C CYS A 299 28.37 -4.14 6.27
N ALA A 300 27.89 -5.32 6.64
CA ALA A 300 26.58 -5.52 7.23
C ALA A 300 26.69 -5.68 8.77
N ARG A 301 25.79 -5.05 9.51
CA ARG A 301 25.71 -5.08 10.97
C ARG A 301 24.31 -5.44 11.44
#